data_AF-A0A948Q2G7-F1
#
_entry.id   AF-A0A948Q2G7-F1
#
_cell.length_a   1.000
_cell.length_b   1.000
_cell.length_c   1.000
_cell.angle_alpha   90.00
_cell.angle_beta   90.00
_cell.angle_gamma   90.00
#
_symmetry.space_group_name_H-M   'P 1'
#
loop_
_entity.id
_entity.type
_entity.pdbx_description
1 polymer ?
#
loop_
_entity_poly.entity_id
_entity_poly.type
_entity_poly.pdbx_seq_one_letter_code
_entity_poly.pdbx_strand_id
1 'polypeptide(L)'
;MNSILTTRMWALLSPALLACLVACGSSTDPGGDDGGVVFSYSPSGSQMIIEAGTSRDFAVAATGGGALTAEWKLNGLTVSQTATYRYTAGSVGVDLLQVAASSGGRSGAFEWTVTVSEDVTTLPPAVPQVRVTHGTLPAEARVSWNFVGSSTYPIDSYLVACSFDGPLSVANWDQALQLGAVAHTGNIGYSALFQTDDGMIPGATAWFGVRARDELGQLSPLPQSVQHVLSYAWDLTGTVRDDFGRPMSNVLVKFLVGGRVLNDLTAPDGTFGYGPFSSVDSVQVQATATVGDYYRYSSPHLKAASGSVYDVVLIGMIPVDPACDGTDGDFLQYLRFMTMTSPLSEQTKLHKWREYPVAVHIPDFVRSPDGLDFAAASREALDLWNSDSGLQLFEEVASPGAADIIFNFDFDEPALNGQAVLVSPQGVLNGAVTPELVRVDINSVLPAAGSSGYPGVKGVALHELGHTLGLYAHSSGCSDYRLMDIGAGSSAFSDGRTHPVHQDEMNAVRCIRYLNQAVDLSRYDSDGRGAGSPR
;
A
#
# COMPACT_ATOMS: atom_id res chain seq x y z
N MET A 1 -25.39 36.48 28.28
CA MET A 1 -24.45 36.92 29.34
C MET A 1 -23.09 37.16 28.69
N ASN A 2 -22.63 38.40 28.78
CA ASN A 2 -21.34 38.99 28.44
C ASN A 2 -20.79 38.89 27.00
N SER A 3 -21.12 39.95 26.25
CA SER A 3 -20.40 40.50 25.09
C SER A 3 -19.13 41.23 25.50
N ILE A 4 -18.07 41.16 24.69
CA ILE A 4 -17.12 42.27 24.50
C ILE A 4 -16.88 42.46 23.00
N LEU A 5 -17.25 43.66 22.54
CA LEU A 5 -17.06 44.23 21.22
C LEU A 5 -15.65 44.81 21.08
N THR A 6 -15.03 44.67 19.91
CA THR A 6 -14.21 45.76 19.34
C THR A 6 -14.32 45.75 17.81
N THR A 7 -15.12 46.70 17.33
CA THR A 7 -15.22 47.17 15.95
C THR A 7 -14.19 48.29 15.75
N ARG A 8 -13.46 48.32 14.64
CA ARG A 8 -12.96 49.59 14.07
C ARG A 8 -13.07 49.59 12.55
N MET A 9 -13.90 50.53 12.11
CA MET A 9 -14.13 51.07 10.78
C MET A 9 -13.38 52.41 10.69
N TRP A 10 -13.48 53.10 9.54
CA TRP A 10 -13.00 54.46 9.18
C TRP A 10 -11.58 54.51 8.57
N ALA A 11 -11.27 55.28 7.53
CA ALA A 11 -12.05 56.09 6.58
C ALA A 11 -11.10 56.58 5.46
N LEU A 12 -11.67 56.82 4.27
CA LEU A 12 -11.13 57.72 3.24
C LEU A 12 -11.03 59.15 3.81
N LEU A 13 -9.93 59.85 3.54
CA LEU A 13 -9.84 61.32 3.43
C LEU A 13 -8.42 61.74 2.96
N SER A 14 -8.33 62.30 1.75
CA SER A 14 -7.47 63.48 1.48
C SER A 14 -8.14 64.69 2.14
N PRO A 15 -7.45 65.78 2.58
CA PRO A 15 -6.55 66.56 1.71
C PRO A 15 -5.41 67.35 2.42
N ALA A 16 -4.74 68.18 1.60
CA ALA A 16 -4.13 69.48 1.92
C ALA A 16 -2.68 69.54 2.42
N LEU A 17 -1.81 69.94 1.48
CA LEU A 17 -1.06 71.20 1.50
C LEU A 17 -0.71 71.76 2.90
N LEU A 18 0.57 71.64 3.29
CA LEU A 18 1.17 72.58 4.23
C LEU A 18 2.65 72.79 3.90
N ALA A 19 2.97 74.02 3.51
CA ALA A 19 4.31 74.53 3.38
C ALA A 19 4.89 74.81 4.78
N CYS A 20 6.06 74.25 5.07
CA CYS A 20 6.98 74.79 6.08
C CYS A 20 8.41 74.69 5.55
N LEU A 21 8.92 75.87 5.18
CA LEU A 21 10.35 76.21 5.13
C LEU A 21 11.01 75.92 6.48
N VAL A 22 12.14 75.20 6.50
CA VAL A 22 13.24 75.43 7.46
C VAL A 22 14.60 75.00 6.86
N ALA A 23 15.47 76.01 6.77
CA ALA A 23 16.94 76.03 6.94
C ALA A 23 17.87 75.17 6.07
N CYS A 24 18.46 75.84 5.08
CA CYS A 24 19.80 75.54 4.58
C CYS A 24 20.86 75.80 5.67
N GLY A 25 21.76 74.84 5.85
CA GLY A 25 23.02 75.02 6.56
C GLY A 25 24.03 75.83 5.75
N SER A 26 24.66 76.77 6.44
CA SER A 26 25.56 77.83 6.00
C SER A 26 26.95 77.36 5.56
N SER A 27 27.54 78.05 4.57
CA SER A 27 28.99 78.31 4.54
C SER A 27 29.28 79.67 3.88
N THR A 28 30.19 80.39 4.52
CA THR A 28 30.48 81.84 4.55
C THR A 28 30.81 82.57 3.24
N ASP A 29 30.19 83.75 3.04
CA ASP A 29 30.89 84.94 2.51
C ASP A 29 30.14 86.24 2.93
N PRO A 30 30.76 87.21 3.65
CA PRO A 30 30.12 88.47 4.00
C PRO A 30 30.57 89.60 3.07
N GLY A 31 29.76 89.90 2.06
CA GLY A 31 29.89 91.16 1.33
C GLY A 31 29.08 91.24 0.04
N GLY A 32 28.00 92.04 0.04
CA GLY A 32 27.37 92.54 -1.18
C GLY A 32 25.94 92.04 -1.40
N ASP A 33 24.99 92.88 -0.97
CA ASP A 33 23.58 92.82 -1.29
C ASP A 33 23.37 93.24 -2.77
N ASP A 34 23.13 92.26 -3.63
CA ASP A 34 22.42 92.37 -4.89
C ASP A 34 21.59 91.09 -5.00
N GLY A 35 20.26 91.18 -5.13
CA GLY A 35 19.32 90.05 -5.15
C GLY A 35 19.65 88.97 -6.20
N GLY A 36 20.62 88.12 -5.91
CA GLY A 36 21.23 87.19 -6.84
C GLY A 36 20.42 85.91 -7.00
N VAL A 37 20.38 85.40 -8.23
CA VAL A 37 19.73 84.13 -8.56
C VAL A 37 20.39 82.98 -7.80
N VAL A 38 19.62 82.26 -6.99
CA VAL A 38 20.04 81.05 -6.27
C VAL A 38 19.35 79.83 -6.88
N PHE A 39 20.13 78.82 -7.28
CA PHE A 39 19.62 77.55 -7.78
C PHE A 39 19.49 76.53 -6.64
N SER A 40 18.40 75.76 -6.64
CA SER A 40 18.18 74.63 -5.75
C SER A 40 17.85 73.37 -6.55
N TYR A 41 18.41 72.24 -6.14
CA TYR A 41 18.29 70.95 -6.81
C TYR A 41 17.61 69.94 -5.89
N SER A 42 16.69 69.16 -6.44
CA SER A 42 15.98 68.09 -5.73
C SER A 42 16.10 66.80 -6.51
N PRO A 43 16.59 65.70 -5.92
CA PRO A 43 17.17 65.59 -4.57
C PRO A 43 18.46 66.41 -4.41
N SER A 44 18.77 66.85 -3.19
CA SER A 44 19.95 67.71 -2.93
C SER A 44 21.27 66.95 -2.83
N GLY A 45 21.25 65.62 -2.67
CA GLY A 45 22.45 64.78 -2.67
C GLY A 45 22.91 64.46 -4.08
N SER A 46 24.23 64.41 -4.31
CA SER A 46 24.84 64.09 -5.62
C SER A 46 24.97 62.58 -5.88
N GLN A 47 24.64 61.73 -4.92
CA GLN A 47 24.61 60.27 -5.08
C GLN A 47 23.20 59.74 -4.81
N MET A 48 22.72 58.92 -5.73
CA MET A 48 21.39 58.31 -5.67
C MET A 48 21.52 56.80 -5.90
N ILE A 49 20.78 56.02 -5.12
CA ILE A 49 20.55 54.60 -5.40
C ILE A 49 19.07 54.46 -5.78
N ILE A 50 18.81 53.85 -6.94
CA ILE A 50 17.47 53.66 -7.49
C ILE A 50 17.37 52.20 -7.96
N GLU A 51 16.31 51.49 -7.62
CA GLU A 51 16.13 50.10 -8.07
C GLU A 51 15.70 50.07 -9.54
N ALA A 52 16.24 49.11 -10.31
CA ALA A 52 15.86 48.88 -11.69
C ALA A 52 14.33 48.74 -11.83
N GLY A 53 13.76 49.34 -12.86
CA GLY A 53 12.31 49.37 -13.10
C GLY A 53 11.53 50.45 -12.34
N THR A 54 12.15 51.16 -11.40
CA THR A 54 11.52 52.28 -10.68
C THR A 54 11.82 53.63 -11.35
N SER A 55 11.02 54.64 -11.03
CA SER A 55 11.23 56.01 -11.51
C SER A 55 11.37 57.00 -10.37
N ARG A 56 12.20 58.04 -10.57
CA ARG A 56 12.38 59.13 -9.62
C ARG A 56 12.37 60.49 -10.31
N ASP A 57 11.74 61.46 -9.67
CA ASP A 57 11.70 62.84 -10.14
C ASP A 57 12.92 63.62 -9.65
N PHE A 58 13.52 64.35 -10.59
CA PHE A 58 14.56 65.33 -10.37
C PHE A 58 14.02 66.71 -10.75
N ALA A 59 14.43 67.73 -10.01
CA ALA A 59 13.97 69.09 -10.24
C ALA A 59 15.09 70.11 -10.00
N VAL A 60 15.05 71.19 -10.77
CA VAL A 60 15.83 72.40 -10.54
C VAL A 60 14.87 73.59 -10.41
N ALA A 61 15.13 74.44 -9.43
CA ALA A 61 14.41 75.71 -9.24
C ALA A 61 15.41 76.86 -9.07
N ALA A 62 14.98 78.07 -9.39
CA ALA A 62 15.75 79.30 -9.21
C ALA A 62 14.92 80.35 -8.46
N THR A 63 15.52 81.00 -7.46
CA THR A 63 14.89 82.09 -6.70
C THR A 63 15.64 83.40 -6.98
N GLY A 64 14.93 84.52 -7.16
CA GLY A 64 15.55 85.83 -7.38
C GLY A 64 15.94 86.16 -8.83
N GLY A 65 15.47 85.39 -9.82
CA GLY A 65 15.78 85.59 -11.25
C GLY A 65 14.57 85.63 -12.18
N GLY A 66 14.82 85.80 -13.48
CA GLY A 66 13.80 85.72 -14.55
C GLY A 66 13.36 84.28 -14.86
N ALA A 67 12.72 84.07 -16.02
CA ALA A 67 12.29 82.73 -16.45
C ALA A 67 13.43 81.70 -16.38
N LEU A 68 13.15 80.53 -15.82
CA LEU A 68 14.09 79.42 -15.68
C LEU A 68 14.15 78.61 -16.98
N THR A 69 15.34 78.44 -17.52
CA THR A 69 15.63 77.42 -18.53
C THR A 69 16.47 76.31 -17.89
N ALA A 70 16.22 75.07 -18.27
CA ALA A 70 16.98 73.91 -17.82
C ALA A 70 17.28 73.00 -19.00
N GLU A 71 18.42 72.33 -19.00
CA GLU A 71 18.78 71.26 -19.92
C GLU A 71 19.28 70.07 -19.11
N TRP A 72 18.60 68.93 -19.24
CA TRP A 72 18.96 67.69 -18.59
C TRP A 72 19.74 66.80 -19.54
N LYS A 73 20.85 66.24 -19.08
CA LYS A 73 21.65 65.26 -19.82
C LYS A 73 21.78 63.97 -19.03
N LEU A 74 21.46 62.84 -19.65
CA LEU A 74 21.69 61.50 -19.11
C LEU A 74 22.83 60.85 -19.91
N ASN A 75 23.92 60.51 -19.24
CA ASN A 75 25.12 59.96 -19.87
C ASN A 75 25.62 60.80 -21.06
N GLY A 76 25.50 62.13 -20.94
CA GLY A 76 25.91 63.10 -21.96
C GLY A 76 24.86 63.43 -23.04
N LEU A 77 23.74 62.70 -23.11
CA LEU A 77 22.67 62.93 -24.08
C LEU A 77 21.56 63.80 -23.49
N THR A 78 21.12 64.85 -24.22
CA THR A 78 20.03 65.71 -23.77
C THR A 78 18.70 64.94 -23.75
N VAL A 79 18.07 64.87 -22.56
CA VAL A 79 16.84 64.09 -22.31
C VAL A 79 15.62 64.93 -21.97
N SER A 80 15.80 66.19 -21.54
CA SER A 80 14.70 67.12 -21.26
C SER A 80 15.17 68.58 -21.23
N GLN A 81 14.25 69.52 -21.40
CA GLN A 81 14.48 70.96 -21.24
C GLN A 81 13.51 71.64 -20.24
N THR A 82 12.77 70.84 -19.46
CA THR A 82 11.82 71.33 -18.46
C THR A 82 12.48 71.49 -17.08
N ALA A 83 11.86 72.25 -16.17
CA ALA A 83 12.38 72.42 -14.79
C ALA A 83 12.44 71.10 -13.99
N THR A 84 11.68 70.09 -14.40
CA THR A 84 11.66 68.75 -13.80
C THR A 84 11.99 67.68 -14.84
N TYR A 85 12.62 66.59 -14.42
CA TYR A 85 12.88 65.40 -15.23
C TYR A 85 12.56 64.14 -14.45
N ARG A 86 11.77 63.23 -15.03
CA ARG A 86 11.49 61.91 -14.47
C ARG A 86 12.50 60.92 -15.03
N TYR A 87 13.42 60.48 -14.20
CA TYR A 87 14.35 59.40 -14.53
C TYR A 87 13.66 58.05 -14.32
N THR A 88 13.86 57.11 -15.25
CA THR A 88 13.41 55.72 -15.13
C THR A 88 14.63 54.82 -15.20
N ALA A 89 14.86 54.04 -14.15
CA ALA A 89 15.99 53.14 -14.05
C ALA A 89 15.81 51.95 -14.99
N GLY A 90 16.51 51.94 -16.12
CA GLY A 90 16.35 50.92 -17.17
C GLY A 90 17.19 49.67 -16.95
N SER A 91 18.48 49.84 -16.67
CA SER A 91 19.45 48.75 -16.52
C SER A 91 20.31 48.98 -15.28
N VAL A 92 20.68 47.89 -14.61
CA VAL A 92 21.63 47.90 -13.49
C VAL A 92 22.95 48.50 -13.95
N GLY A 93 23.51 49.41 -13.15
CA GLY A 93 24.73 50.13 -13.51
C GLY A 93 24.83 51.50 -12.86
N VAL A 94 25.66 52.36 -13.45
CA VAL A 94 25.81 53.74 -12.99
C VAL A 94 25.50 54.67 -14.14
N ASP A 95 24.52 55.53 -13.92
CA ASP A 95 24.14 56.62 -14.82
C ASP A 95 24.62 57.96 -14.27
N LEU A 96 25.01 58.84 -15.17
CA LEU A 96 25.36 60.23 -14.86
C LEU A 96 24.24 61.15 -15.33
N LEU A 97 23.50 61.72 -14.39
CA LEU A 97 22.43 62.70 -14.67
C LEU A 97 22.93 64.10 -14.34
N GLN A 98 22.96 64.97 -15.34
CA GLN A 98 23.40 66.35 -15.21
C GLN A 98 22.25 67.30 -15.54
N VAL A 99 22.17 68.43 -14.85
CA VAL A 99 21.30 69.54 -15.21
C VAL A 99 22.11 70.81 -15.32
N ALA A 100 21.95 71.55 -16.41
CA ALA A 100 22.42 72.92 -16.57
C ALA A 100 21.20 73.84 -16.58
N ALA A 101 21.16 74.81 -15.69
CA ALA A 101 20.04 75.73 -15.53
C ALA A 101 20.50 77.18 -15.67
N SER A 102 19.66 78.04 -16.25
CA SER A 102 19.90 79.48 -16.35
C SER A 102 18.66 80.28 -15.98
N SER A 103 18.85 81.38 -15.24
CA SER A 103 17.80 82.32 -14.88
C SER A 103 18.45 83.67 -14.57
N GLY A 104 17.83 84.78 -15.00
CA GLY A 104 18.30 86.13 -14.71
C GLY A 104 19.74 86.43 -15.14
N GLY A 105 20.22 85.81 -16.23
CA GLY A 105 21.60 85.99 -16.74
C GLY A 105 22.68 85.20 -15.98
N ARG A 106 22.30 84.38 -14.98
CA ARG A 106 23.20 83.48 -14.25
C ARG A 106 22.94 82.04 -14.66
N SER A 107 23.95 81.20 -14.53
CA SER A 107 23.85 79.76 -14.80
C SER A 107 24.34 78.95 -13.61
N GLY A 108 23.72 77.79 -13.40
CA GLY A 108 24.12 76.80 -12.39
C GLY A 108 24.07 75.40 -12.98
N ALA A 109 24.86 74.48 -12.43
CA ALA A 109 24.86 73.09 -12.84
C ALA A 109 24.91 72.17 -11.62
N PHE A 110 24.27 71.01 -11.74
CA PHE A 110 24.34 69.95 -10.74
C PHE A 110 24.42 68.59 -11.41
N GLU A 111 25.09 67.67 -10.73
CA GLU A 111 25.33 66.31 -11.21
C GLU A 111 24.93 65.31 -10.14
N TRP A 112 24.14 64.32 -10.56
CA TRP A 112 23.82 63.13 -9.81
C TRP A 112 24.53 61.93 -10.43
N THR A 113 25.28 61.21 -9.61
CA THR A 113 25.64 59.81 -9.90
C THR A 113 24.48 58.94 -9.43
N VAL A 114 23.78 58.31 -10.36
CA VAL A 114 22.65 57.41 -10.09
C VAL A 114 23.13 55.97 -10.23
N THR A 115 23.31 55.28 -9.12
CA THR A 115 23.55 53.84 -9.10
C THR A 115 22.21 53.13 -9.22
N VAL A 116 21.98 52.46 -10.34
CA VAL A 116 20.84 51.56 -10.52
C VAL A 116 21.19 50.20 -9.93
N SER A 117 20.51 49.81 -8.85
CA SER A 117 20.68 48.50 -8.22
C SER A 117 19.68 47.48 -8.78
N GLU A 118 20.01 46.21 -8.64
CA GLU A 118 19.10 45.09 -8.88
C GLU A 118 17.86 45.17 -7.97
N ASP A 119 16.70 44.76 -8.48
CA ASP A 119 15.50 44.57 -7.66
C ASP A 119 15.57 43.21 -6.95
N VAL A 120 16.19 43.21 -5.77
CA VAL A 120 16.31 42.04 -4.92
C VAL A 120 15.01 41.65 -4.19
N THR A 121 13.88 42.26 -4.55
CA THR A 121 12.57 41.91 -3.98
C THR A 121 11.76 40.97 -4.86
N THR A 122 12.16 40.80 -6.12
CA THR A 122 11.47 39.92 -7.07
C THR A 122 11.82 38.44 -6.83
N LEU A 123 10.96 37.76 -6.06
CA LEU A 123 11.09 36.34 -5.76
C LEU A 123 10.96 35.45 -7.02
N PRO A 124 11.67 34.31 -7.09
CA PRO A 124 11.49 33.35 -8.17
C PRO A 124 10.08 32.73 -8.13
N PRO A 125 9.51 32.33 -9.29
CA PRO A 125 8.18 31.71 -9.31
C PRO A 125 8.12 30.39 -8.54
N ALA A 126 6.92 30.05 -8.08
CA ALA A 126 6.67 28.82 -7.35
C ALA A 126 6.96 27.56 -8.18
N VAL A 127 7.47 26.52 -7.52
CA VAL A 127 7.79 25.23 -8.15
C VAL A 127 6.49 24.47 -8.51
N PRO A 128 6.27 24.14 -9.78
CA PRO A 128 5.06 23.45 -10.21
C PRO A 128 5.15 21.92 -10.11
N GLN A 129 3.99 21.29 -10.01
CA GLN A 129 3.79 19.83 -10.11
C GLN A 129 4.62 19.00 -9.12
N VAL A 130 4.71 19.44 -7.86
CA VAL A 130 5.34 18.64 -6.81
C VAL A 130 4.51 17.38 -6.57
N ARG A 131 5.17 16.23 -6.62
CA ARG A 131 4.59 14.90 -6.39
C ARG A 131 5.51 14.13 -5.44
N VAL A 132 4.89 13.24 -4.66
CA VAL A 132 5.60 12.32 -3.77
C VAL A 132 5.09 10.92 -4.05
N THR A 133 6.02 9.97 -4.19
CA THR A 133 5.73 8.54 -4.33
C THR A 133 6.62 7.75 -3.37
N HIS A 134 6.26 6.50 -3.11
CA HIS A 134 7.14 5.60 -2.34
C HIS A 134 8.42 5.29 -3.14
N GLY A 135 9.53 5.08 -2.42
CA GLY A 135 10.71 4.43 -2.94
C GLY A 135 10.60 2.90 -2.93
N THR A 136 11.73 2.24 -3.12
CA THR A 136 11.85 0.78 -3.17
C THR A 136 12.04 0.13 -1.81
N LEU A 137 12.55 0.87 -0.82
CA LEU A 137 12.76 0.42 0.55
C LEU A 137 11.77 1.09 1.51
N PRO A 138 11.57 0.52 2.71
CA PRO A 138 10.75 1.13 3.74
C PRO A 138 11.16 2.58 4.05
N ALA A 139 10.16 3.43 4.29
CA ALA A 139 10.31 4.85 4.59
C ALA A 139 10.97 5.71 3.49
N GLU A 140 11.31 5.14 2.33
CA GLU A 140 11.79 5.92 1.21
C GLU A 140 10.65 6.74 0.59
N ALA A 141 10.93 8.03 0.35
CA ALA A 141 10.06 8.93 -0.39
C ALA A 141 10.80 9.49 -1.60
N ARG A 142 10.23 9.31 -2.79
CA ARG A 142 10.67 9.95 -4.01
C ARG A 142 9.85 11.21 -4.23
N VAL A 143 10.50 12.36 -4.17
CA VAL A 143 9.90 13.66 -4.50
C VAL A 143 10.25 13.99 -5.95
N SER A 144 9.29 14.43 -6.74
CA SER A 144 9.50 14.88 -8.12
C SER A 144 8.72 16.17 -8.42
N TRP A 145 9.26 16.99 -9.32
CA TRP A 145 8.68 18.29 -9.69
C TRP A 145 9.11 18.73 -11.08
N ASN A 146 8.40 19.69 -11.65
CA ASN A 146 8.79 20.35 -12.90
C ASN A 146 9.65 21.58 -12.60
N PHE A 147 10.51 21.92 -13.55
CA PHE A 147 11.33 23.11 -13.45
C PHE A 147 10.51 24.40 -13.46
N VAL A 148 11.10 25.47 -12.90
CA VAL A 148 10.57 26.83 -13.04
C VAL A 148 10.94 27.36 -14.42
N GLY A 149 9.93 27.56 -15.27
CA GLY A 149 10.10 27.86 -16.71
C GLY A 149 10.73 29.23 -17.03
N SER A 150 10.52 30.22 -16.17
CA SER A 150 11.13 31.54 -16.28
C SER A 150 11.25 32.17 -14.90
N SER A 151 12.34 32.87 -14.63
CA SER A 151 12.57 33.62 -13.40
C SER A 151 13.38 34.88 -13.75
N THR A 152 13.18 35.98 -13.01
CA THR A 152 13.93 37.23 -13.21
C THR A 152 15.42 36.99 -13.01
N TYR A 153 15.77 36.27 -11.95
CA TYR A 153 17.11 35.78 -11.67
C TYR A 153 17.21 34.28 -11.96
N PRO A 154 18.30 33.80 -12.56
CA PRO A 154 18.57 32.38 -12.77
C PRO A 154 18.36 31.54 -11.51
N ILE A 155 17.68 30.40 -11.67
CA ILE A 155 17.53 29.42 -10.58
C ILE A 155 18.87 28.71 -10.37
N ASP A 156 19.38 28.75 -9.15
CA ASP A 156 20.57 28.03 -8.71
C ASP A 156 20.22 26.58 -8.31
N SER A 157 19.17 26.40 -7.49
CA SER A 157 18.82 25.10 -6.93
C SER A 157 17.36 25.00 -6.50
N TYR A 158 16.92 23.77 -6.20
CA TYR A 158 15.63 23.45 -5.60
C TYR A 158 15.85 22.88 -4.21
N LEU A 159 15.25 23.51 -3.20
CA LEU A 159 15.29 23.05 -1.82
C LEU A 159 14.07 22.17 -1.55
N VAL A 160 14.31 20.98 -1.02
CA VAL A 160 13.26 20.03 -0.63
C VAL A 160 13.23 19.94 0.89
N ALA A 161 12.02 20.07 1.46
CA ALA A 161 11.80 19.94 2.89
C ALA A 161 10.57 19.09 3.18
N CYS A 162 10.49 18.55 4.39
CA CYS A 162 9.27 17.95 4.92
C CYS A 162 8.97 18.41 6.36
N SER A 163 7.70 18.30 6.74
CA SER A 163 7.24 18.43 8.13
C SER A 163 6.46 17.18 8.53
N PHE A 164 6.55 16.79 9.80
CA PHE A 164 5.72 15.75 10.42
C PHE A 164 4.61 16.35 11.31
N ASP A 165 4.62 17.66 11.52
CA ASP A 165 3.68 18.39 12.40
C ASP A 165 2.47 18.96 11.65
N GLY A 166 2.46 18.87 10.32
CA GLY A 166 1.37 19.35 9.47
C GLY A 166 1.85 19.96 8.14
N PRO A 167 0.93 20.56 7.36
CA PRO A 167 1.25 21.19 6.08
C PRO A 167 2.36 22.24 6.17
N LEU A 168 3.23 22.22 5.16
CA LEU A 168 4.24 23.25 4.98
C LEU A 168 3.63 24.53 4.43
N SER A 169 4.19 25.65 4.86
CA SER A 169 3.88 27.01 4.46
C SER A 169 5.16 27.84 4.42
N VAL A 170 5.09 29.05 3.88
CA VAL A 170 6.23 29.98 3.95
C VAL A 170 6.58 30.33 5.40
N ALA A 171 5.61 30.37 6.31
CA ALA A 171 5.81 30.79 7.70
C ALA A 171 6.51 29.75 8.57
N ASN A 172 6.40 28.46 8.24
CA ASN A 172 7.03 27.37 9.00
C ASN A 172 8.13 26.64 8.20
N TRP A 173 8.55 27.17 7.05
CA TRP A 173 9.58 26.55 6.21
C TRP A 173 10.89 26.34 6.97
N ASP A 174 11.33 27.33 7.74
CA ASP A 174 12.61 27.28 8.46
C ASP A 174 12.58 26.32 9.67
N GLN A 175 11.38 25.89 10.09
CA GLN A 175 11.18 24.88 11.14
C GLN A 175 11.10 23.46 10.56
N ALA A 176 10.89 23.34 9.24
CA ALA A 176 10.79 22.06 8.56
C ALA A 176 12.14 21.36 8.46
N LEU A 177 12.11 20.02 8.38
CA LEU A 177 13.28 19.21 8.13
C LEU A 177 13.74 19.45 6.68
N GLN A 178 14.91 20.09 6.52
CA GLN A 178 15.52 20.32 5.22
C GLN A 178 16.17 19.04 4.74
N LEU A 179 15.61 18.42 3.69
CA LEU A 179 16.05 17.12 3.19
C LEU A 179 17.22 17.25 2.22
N GLY A 180 17.31 18.36 1.48
CA GLY A 180 18.44 18.61 0.61
C GLY A 180 18.19 19.69 -0.44
N ALA A 181 19.24 19.97 -1.21
CA ALA A 181 19.21 20.90 -2.32
C ALA A 181 19.61 20.17 -3.62
N VAL A 182 18.83 20.37 -4.68
CA VAL A 182 19.11 19.81 -6.01
C VAL A 182 19.49 20.94 -6.95
N ALA A 183 20.71 20.90 -7.48
CA ALA A 183 21.20 21.92 -8.41
C ALA A 183 20.34 22.00 -9.68
N HIS A 184 20.09 23.22 -10.16
CA HIS A 184 19.40 23.44 -11.41
C HIS A 184 20.35 23.19 -12.59
N THR A 185 19.97 22.30 -13.49
CA THR A 185 20.81 21.92 -14.65
C THR A 185 20.09 22.13 -15.99
N GLY A 186 19.00 22.90 -16.02
CA GLY A 186 18.17 23.11 -17.21
C GLY A 186 17.24 21.94 -17.59
N ASN A 187 17.16 20.88 -16.76
CA ASN A 187 16.24 19.77 -16.99
C ASN A 187 14.77 20.20 -16.84
N ILE A 188 13.88 19.59 -17.62
CA ILE A 188 12.43 19.84 -17.60
C ILE A 188 11.76 19.27 -16.35
N GLY A 189 12.34 18.23 -15.75
CA GLY A 189 11.84 17.60 -14.53
C GLY A 189 12.99 17.16 -13.63
N TYR A 190 12.70 17.12 -12.33
CA TYR A 190 13.64 16.76 -11.27
C TYR A 190 13.03 15.69 -10.37
N SER A 191 13.90 14.91 -9.74
CA SER A 191 13.50 14.00 -8.67
C SER A 191 14.65 13.78 -7.69
N ALA A 192 14.30 13.64 -6.41
CA ALA A 192 15.20 13.23 -5.34
C ALA A 192 14.56 12.09 -4.54
N LEU A 193 15.40 11.20 -4.02
CA LEU A 193 15.00 10.10 -3.15
C LEU A 193 15.53 10.41 -1.75
N PHE A 194 14.65 10.28 -0.75
CA PHE A 194 14.97 10.49 0.66
C PHE A 194 14.62 9.25 1.47
N GLN A 195 15.41 8.96 2.49
CA GLN A 195 15.34 7.75 3.32
C GLN A 195 15.52 8.06 4.81
N THR A 196 15.60 7.04 5.65
CA THR A 196 15.71 7.20 7.11
C THR A 196 16.92 8.04 7.53
N ASP A 197 18.05 7.92 6.81
CA ASP A 197 19.26 8.69 7.08
C ASP A 197 19.08 10.20 6.82
N ASP A 198 18.07 10.58 6.03
CA ASP A 198 17.66 11.97 5.79
C ASP A 198 16.62 12.45 6.81
N GLY A 199 16.29 11.63 7.82
CA GLY A 199 15.30 11.93 8.86
C GLY A 199 13.86 11.51 8.52
N MET A 200 13.66 10.66 7.50
CA MET A 200 12.34 10.04 7.25
C MET A 200 11.94 9.11 8.41
N ILE A 201 10.69 9.25 8.88
CA ILE A 201 10.16 8.43 9.98
C ILE A 201 9.21 7.36 9.40
N PRO A 202 9.55 6.05 9.47
CA PRO A 202 8.71 4.98 8.94
C PRO A 202 7.27 5.03 9.48
N GLY A 203 6.27 4.90 8.60
CA GLY A 203 4.85 4.92 8.97
C GLY A 203 4.27 6.30 9.30
N ALA A 204 5.10 7.34 9.43
CA ALA A 204 4.62 8.68 9.73
C ALA A 204 3.95 9.33 8.52
N THR A 205 3.00 10.22 8.79
CA THR A 205 2.48 11.15 7.78
C THR A 205 3.42 12.34 7.69
N ALA A 206 3.90 12.65 6.50
CA ALA A 206 4.77 13.78 6.22
C ALA A 206 4.16 14.70 5.17
N TRP A 207 4.50 15.98 5.24
CA TRP A 207 4.10 17.02 4.30
C TRP A 207 5.33 17.56 3.60
N PHE A 208 5.43 17.30 2.30
CA PHE A 208 6.58 17.68 1.49
C PHE A 208 6.34 18.99 0.75
N GLY A 209 7.42 19.73 0.51
CA GLY A 209 7.42 20.97 -0.25
C GLY A 209 8.74 21.17 -0.98
N VAL A 210 8.67 21.88 -2.11
CA VAL A 210 9.85 22.24 -2.89
C VAL A 210 9.80 23.74 -3.16
N ARG A 211 10.92 24.44 -2.90
CA ARG A 211 11.09 25.86 -3.22
C ARG A 211 12.28 26.02 -4.16
N ALA A 212 12.16 26.88 -5.16
CA ALA A 212 13.30 27.26 -5.99
C ALA A 212 14.12 28.33 -5.26
N ARG A 213 15.43 28.25 -5.39
CA ARG A 213 16.39 29.25 -4.92
C ARG A 213 17.10 29.84 -6.13
N ASP A 214 17.07 31.16 -6.27
CA ASP A 214 17.82 31.84 -7.32
C ASP A 214 19.28 32.13 -6.92
N GLU A 215 20.06 32.69 -7.85
CA GLU A 215 21.46 33.07 -7.62
C GLU A 215 21.65 34.17 -6.56
N LEU A 216 20.60 34.92 -6.23
CA LEU A 216 20.59 35.90 -5.15
C LEU A 216 20.19 35.29 -3.79
N GLY A 217 19.90 33.98 -3.75
CA GLY A 217 19.51 33.24 -2.56
C GLY A 217 18.04 33.41 -2.17
N GLN A 218 17.22 34.05 -3.00
CA GLN A 218 15.80 34.25 -2.73
C GLN A 218 15.02 32.96 -2.96
N LEU A 219 14.02 32.71 -2.12
CA LEU A 219 13.21 31.50 -2.18
C LEU A 219 11.82 31.77 -2.75
N SER A 220 11.39 30.92 -3.69
CA SER A 220 10.08 31.01 -4.33
C SER A 220 8.94 30.89 -3.32
N PRO A 221 7.70 31.34 -3.59
CA PRO A 221 6.54 30.95 -2.79
C PRO A 221 6.37 29.41 -2.73
N LEU A 222 5.62 28.94 -1.73
CA LEU A 222 5.27 27.52 -1.56
C LEU A 222 3.75 27.33 -1.71
N PRO A 223 3.23 27.11 -2.93
CA PRO A 223 1.79 27.01 -3.17
C PRO A 223 1.23 25.62 -2.83
N GLN A 224 2.10 24.61 -2.75
CA GLN A 224 1.71 23.22 -2.59
C GLN A 224 2.49 22.58 -1.44
N SER A 225 1.75 21.96 -0.53
CA SER A 225 2.29 21.03 0.45
C SER A 225 1.65 19.67 0.20
N VAL A 226 2.47 18.66 -0.11
CA VAL A 226 2.01 17.33 -0.49
C VAL A 226 2.06 16.42 0.72
N GLN A 227 0.89 16.04 1.22
CA GLN A 227 0.77 15.02 2.25
C GLN A 227 1.09 13.64 1.67
N HIS A 228 1.92 12.87 2.36
CA HIS A 228 2.29 11.50 1.99
C HIS A 228 2.52 10.66 3.25
N VAL A 229 1.98 9.45 3.29
CA VAL A 229 2.24 8.50 4.39
C VAL A 229 3.47 7.70 4.02
N LEU A 230 4.53 7.79 4.82
CA LEU A 230 5.74 7.01 4.60
C LEU A 230 5.47 5.53 4.87
N SER A 231 5.99 4.66 4.01
CA SER A 231 5.89 3.23 4.27
C SER A 231 6.71 2.84 5.50
N TYR A 232 6.37 1.70 6.10
CA TYR A 232 7.13 1.11 7.20
C TYR A 232 7.65 -0.27 6.79
N ALA A 233 8.66 -0.74 7.53
CA ALA A 233 9.24 -2.05 7.32
C ALA A 233 8.30 -3.13 7.86
N TRP A 234 8.10 -4.20 7.10
CA TRP A 234 7.50 -5.41 7.61
C TRP A 234 8.24 -6.63 7.08
N ASP A 235 8.41 -7.62 7.94
CA ASP A 235 9.02 -8.89 7.59
C ASP A 235 7.94 -9.94 7.35
N LEU A 236 8.21 -10.86 6.44
CA LEU A 236 7.39 -12.03 6.20
C LEU A 236 8.16 -13.27 6.64
N THR A 237 7.58 -13.98 7.61
CA THR A 237 8.10 -15.21 8.18
C THR A 237 7.05 -16.31 8.07
N GLY A 238 7.44 -17.56 8.25
CA GLY A 238 6.49 -18.66 8.19
C GLY A 238 7.14 -20.02 8.31
N THR A 239 6.33 -21.07 8.19
CA THR A 239 6.81 -22.45 8.11
C THR A 239 6.35 -23.11 6.81
N VAL A 240 7.17 -23.98 6.25
CA VAL A 240 6.75 -24.95 5.25
C VAL A 240 6.67 -26.34 5.89
N ARG A 241 5.53 -26.99 5.71
CA ARG A 241 5.27 -28.35 6.18
C ARG A 241 4.79 -29.22 5.02
N ASP A 242 4.92 -30.54 5.16
CA ASP A 242 4.29 -31.48 4.25
C ASP A 242 2.82 -31.72 4.64
N ASP A 243 2.13 -32.51 3.82
CA ASP A 243 0.76 -32.97 4.02
C ASP A 243 0.59 -34.00 5.16
N PHE A 244 1.63 -34.21 5.97
CA PHE A 244 1.62 -34.93 7.25
C PHE A 244 1.85 -33.97 8.43
N GLY A 245 1.95 -32.67 8.18
CA GLY A 245 2.23 -31.64 9.17
C GLY A 245 3.69 -31.62 9.66
N ARG A 246 4.59 -32.37 9.01
CA ARG A 246 6.01 -32.39 9.38
C ARG A 246 6.73 -31.19 8.74
N PRO A 247 7.63 -30.52 9.47
CA PRO A 247 8.41 -29.42 8.90
C PRO A 247 9.28 -29.91 7.74
N MET A 248 9.38 -29.10 6.69
CA MET A 248 10.19 -29.40 5.50
C MET A 248 11.40 -28.48 5.39
N SER A 249 12.60 -29.05 5.46
CA SER A 249 13.86 -28.33 5.27
C SER A 249 14.27 -28.21 3.80
N ASN A 250 15.10 -27.22 3.46
CA ASN A 250 15.65 -26.99 2.12
C ASN A 250 14.58 -26.80 1.02
N VAL A 251 13.38 -26.36 1.37
CA VAL A 251 12.37 -25.94 0.38
C VAL A 251 12.76 -24.57 -0.15
N LEU A 252 12.76 -24.41 -1.48
CA LEU A 252 12.97 -23.11 -2.10
C LEU A 252 11.72 -22.24 -1.94
N VAL A 253 11.86 -21.15 -1.20
CA VAL A 253 10.82 -20.14 -1.02
C VAL A 253 11.18 -18.90 -1.82
N LYS A 254 10.31 -18.50 -2.74
CA LYS A 254 10.48 -17.29 -3.55
C LYS A 254 9.51 -16.20 -3.11
N PHE A 255 10.00 -14.98 -2.97
CA PHE A 255 9.21 -13.79 -2.68
C PHE A 255 9.19 -12.91 -3.92
N LEU A 256 8.02 -12.79 -4.53
CA LEU A 256 7.77 -11.99 -5.73
C LEU A 256 7.24 -10.62 -5.30
N VAL A 257 8.02 -9.56 -5.51
CA VAL A 257 7.69 -8.19 -5.08
C VAL A 257 8.10 -7.16 -6.14
N GLY A 258 7.12 -6.46 -6.73
CA GLY A 258 7.38 -5.40 -7.71
C GLY A 258 8.23 -5.84 -8.91
N GLY A 259 8.06 -7.08 -9.38
CA GLY A 259 8.85 -7.68 -10.47
C GLY A 259 10.22 -8.23 -10.06
N ARG A 260 10.63 -8.07 -8.79
CA ARG A 260 11.82 -8.69 -8.22
C ARG A 260 11.49 -10.09 -7.70
N VAL A 261 12.45 -11.00 -7.81
CA VAL A 261 12.39 -12.35 -7.23
C VAL A 261 13.49 -12.46 -6.19
N LEU A 262 13.10 -12.67 -4.95
CA LEU A 262 14.00 -12.90 -3.83
C LEU A 262 13.83 -14.36 -3.41
N ASN A 263 14.90 -15.02 -3.01
CA ASN A 263 14.89 -16.44 -2.68
C ASN A 263 15.40 -16.67 -1.26
N ASP A 264 14.82 -17.66 -0.60
CA ASP A 264 15.27 -18.21 0.67
C ASP A 264 15.13 -19.75 0.64
N LEU A 265 15.80 -20.42 1.58
CA LEU A 265 15.65 -21.85 1.81
C LEU A 265 15.13 -22.08 3.22
N THR A 266 14.15 -22.98 3.37
CA THR A 266 13.66 -23.31 4.70
C THR A 266 14.75 -23.96 5.57
N ALA A 267 14.79 -23.58 6.83
CA ALA A 267 15.64 -24.16 7.86
C ALA A 267 15.21 -25.62 8.20
N PRO A 268 15.99 -26.36 9.02
CA PRO A 268 15.65 -27.73 9.41
C PRO A 268 14.28 -27.90 10.09
N ASP A 269 13.79 -26.88 10.77
CA ASP A 269 12.46 -26.83 11.39
C ASP A 269 11.36 -26.31 10.45
N GLY A 270 11.67 -26.16 9.16
CA GLY A 270 10.75 -25.69 8.13
C GLY A 270 10.54 -24.19 8.11
N THR A 271 11.18 -23.42 8.99
CA THR A 271 10.99 -21.96 9.04
C THR A 271 11.65 -21.26 7.86
N PHE A 272 11.07 -20.15 7.41
CA PHE A 272 11.65 -19.21 6.44
C PHE A 272 11.39 -17.77 6.87
N GLY A 273 12.16 -16.83 6.33
CA GLY A 273 11.96 -15.42 6.61
C GLY A 273 12.66 -14.51 5.62
N TYR A 274 11.95 -13.48 5.14
CA TYR A 274 12.53 -12.46 4.30
C TYR A 274 11.97 -11.08 4.62
N GLY A 275 12.81 -10.07 4.48
CA GLY A 275 12.47 -8.69 4.75
C GLY A 275 13.72 -7.82 4.98
N PRO A 276 13.54 -6.52 5.25
CA PRO A 276 12.24 -5.86 5.35
C PRO A 276 11.64 -5.54 3.98
N PHE A 277 10.32 -5.70 3.85
CA PHE A 277 9.51 -5.19 2.74
C PHE A 277 8.91 -3.83 3.09
N SER A 278 8.56 -3.04 2.08
CA SER A 278 7.81 -1.79 2.25
C SER A 278 6.35 -2.11 2.56
N SER A 279 5.70 -1.40 3.47
CA SER A 279 4.29 -1.66 3.85
C SER A 279 3.27 -1.48 2.73
N VAL A 280 3.68 -0.86 1.62
CA VAL A 280 2.88 -0.71 0.39
C VAL A 280 3.16 -1.82 -0.63
N ASP A 281 4.16 -2.66 -0.38
CA ASP A 281 4.47 -3.80 -1.22
C ASP A 281 3.35 -4.86 -1.17
N SER A 282 3.28 -5.61 -2.25
CA SER A 282 2.35 -6.71 -2.46
C SER A 282 3.17 -7.95 -2.79
N VAL A 283 3.40 -8.81 -1.79
CA VAL A 283 4.37 -9.91 -1.86
C VAL A 283 3.65 -11.23 -2.13
N GLN A 284 4.02 -11.96 -3.18
CA GLN A 284 3.56 -13.34 -3.38
C GLN A 284 4.66 -14.32 -2.98
N VAL A 285 4.32 -15.31 -2.16
CA VAL A 285 5.20 -16.39 -1.73
C VAL A 285 4.98 -17.59 -2.63
N GLN A 286 6.05 -18.15 -3.18
CA GLN A 286 6.01 -19.43 -3.87
C GLN A 286 6.91 -20.43 -3.14
N ALA A 287 6.44 -21.66 -2.96
CA ALA A 287 7.22 -22.72 -2.35
C ALA A 287 7.38 -23.89 -3.32
N THR A 288 8.60 -24.40 -3.45
CA THR A 288 8.91 -25.57 -4.28
C THR A 288 9.91 -26.45 -3.54
N ALA A 289 9.52 -27.70 -3.27
CA ALA A 289 10.41 -28.67 -2.66
C ALA A 289 11.63 -28.93 -3.58
N THR A 290 12.82 -29.00 -3.00
CA THR A 290 14.05 -29.34 -3.74
C THR A 290 14.31 -30.84 -3.78
N VAL A 291 13.64 -31.60 -2.90
CA VAL A 291 13.72 -33.07 -2.78
C VAL A 291 12.32 -33.64 -2.66
N GLY A 292 12.07 -34.74 -3.36
CA GLY A 292 10.77 -35.40 -3.42
C GLY A 292 9.81 -34.75 -4.39
N ASP A 293 8.69 -35.42 -4.61
CA ASP A 293 7.69 -35.01 -5.57
C ASP A 293 6.54 -34.30 -4.84
N TYR A 294 6.50 -32.96 -4.96
CA TYR A 294 5.48 -32.12 -4.34
C TYR A 294 4.93 -31.12 -5.36
N TYR A 295 3.64 -30.79 -5.24
CA TYR A 295 3.04 -29.71 -6.03
C TYR A 295 3.64 -28.36 -5.62
N ARG A 296 3.88 -27.49 -6.60
CA ARG A 296 4.30 -26.11 -6.32
C ARG A 296 3.12 -25.37 -5.69
N TYR A 297 3.41 -24.55 -4.70
CA TYR A 297 2.42 -23.66 -4.09
C TYR A 297 2.71 -22.19 -4.42
N SER A 298 1.65 -21.37 -4.57
CA SER A 298 1.74 -19.92 -4.74
C SER A 298 0.68 -19.19 -3.90
N SER A 299 1.09 -18.37 -2.93
CA SER A 299 0.15 -17.62 -2.09
C SER A 299 -0.65 -16.59 -2.89
N PRO A 300 -1.78 -16.07 -2.35
CA PRO A 300 -2.26 -14.75 -2.77
C PRO A 300 -1.17 -13.69 -2.52
N HIS A 301 -1.32 -12.52 -3.13
CA HIS A 301 -0.46 -11.40 -2.78
C HIS A 301 -0.76 -10.91 -1.36
N LEU A 302 0.22 -11.06 -0.49
CA LEU A 302 0.21 -10.65 0.91
C LEU A 302 0.59 -9.18 1.02
N LYS A 303 -0.04 -8.49 1.97
CA LYS A 303 0.25 -7.09 2.33
C LYS A 303 0.63 -7.04 3.80
N ALA A 304 1.23 -5.93 4.25
CA ALA A 304 1.56 -5.75 5.67
C ALA A 304 0.35 -5.97 6.61
N ALA A 305 -0.86 -5.60 6.17
CA ALA A 305 -2.09 -5.81 6.92
C ALA A 305 -2.53 -7.29 7.04
N SER A 306 -2.00 -8.19 6.21
CA SER A 306 -2.28 -9.63 6.25
C SER A 306 -1.56 -10.34 7.41
N GLY A 307 -0.60 -9.67 8.07
CA GLY A 307 0.25 -10.24 9.11
C GLY A 307 1.61 -10.69 8.59
N SER A 308 2.53 -10.92 9.54
CA SER A 308 3.94 -11.27 9.28
C SER A 308 4.22 -12.78 9.28
N VAL A 309 3.22 -13.62 9.58
CA VAL A 309 3.40 -15.08 9.68
C VAL A 309 2.51 -15.77 8.64
N TYR A 310 3.10 -16.60 7.79
CA TYR A 310 2.39 -17.30 6.73
C TYR A 310 2.86 -18.76 6.59
N ASP A 311 2.00 -19.69 6.95
CA ASP A 311 2.30 -21.12 6.85
C ASP A 311 1.92 -21.69 5.49
N VAL A 312 2.80 -22.54 4.95
CA VAL A 312 2.62 -23.25 3.69
C VAL A 312 2.61 -24.75 3.95
N VAL A 313 1.66 -25.45 3.34
CA VAL A 313 1.62 -26.92 3.32
C VAL A 313 1.84 -27.35 1.89
N LEU A 314 2.90 -28.12 1.63
CA LEU A 314 3.14 -28.72 0.33
C LEU A 314 2.46 -30.08 0.24
N ILE A 315 1.71 -30.29 -0.84
CA ILE A 315 0.99 -31.53 -1.09
C ILE A 315 1.94 -32.49 -1.82
N GLY A 316 2.08 -33.72 -1.33
CA GLY A 316 2.85 -34.76 -2.01
C GLY A 316 2.18 -35.18 -3.31
N MET A 317 2.96 -35.43 -4.35
CA MET A 317 2.48 -36.06 -5.59
C MET A 317 2.38 -37.57 -5.35
N ILE A 318 1.24 -37.99 -4.81
CA ILE A 318 0.96 -39.38 -4.53
C ILE A 318 0.34 -40.01 -5.80
N PRO A 319 0.75 -41.21 -6.25
CA PRO A 319 0.05 -41.88 -7.33
C PRO A 319 -1.41 -42.18 -6.95
N VAL A 320 -2.35 -41.87 -7.84
CA VAL A 320 -3.76 -42.27 -7.75
C VAL A 320 -4.03 -43.33 -8.82
N ASP A 321 -4.99 -44.22 -8.57
CA ASP A 321 -5.46 -45.17 -9.59
C ASP A 321 -5.83 -44.42 -10.88
N PRO A 322 -5.10 -44.64 -11.99
CA PRO A 322 -5.34 -43.92 -13.24
C PRO A 322 -6.69 -44.25 -13.87
N ALA A 323 -7.37 -45.33 -13.43
CA ALA A 323 -8.70 -45.66 -13.90
C ALA A 323 -9.78 -44.73 -13.33
N CYS A 324 -9.54 -44.07 -12.19
CA CYS A 324 -10.52 -43.16 -11.59
C CYS A 324 -10.83 -41.97 -12.51
N ASP A 325 -12.11 -41.80 -12.84
CA ASP A 325 -12.57 -40.81 -13.81
C ASP A 325 -12.13 -39.39 -13.45
N GLY A 326 -11.64 -38.65 -14.45
CA GLY A 326 -11.36 -37.21 -14.32
C GLY A 326 -10.13 -36.85 -13.48
N THR A 327 -9.33 -37.83 -13.04
CA THR A 327 -8.12 -37.58 -12.24
C THR A 327 -6.82 -37.70 -13.03
N ASP A 328 -6.81 -38.45 -14.14
CA ASP A 328 -5.62 -38.77 -14.94
C ASP A 328 -4.44 -39.31 -14.11
N GLY A 329 -4.72 -39.96 -12.97
CA GLY A 329 -3.73 -40.43 -11.99
C GLY A 329 -3.05 -39.32 -11.18
N ASP A 330 -3.53 -38.08 -11.26
CA ASP A 330 -3.03 -36.91 -10.53
C ASP A 330 -3.77 -36.72 -9.20
N PHE A 331 -3.04 -36.85 -8.08
CA PHE A 331 -3.62 -36.71 -6.76
C PHE A 331 -4.20 -35.33 -6.46
N LEU A 332 -3.64 -34.25 -7.00
CA LEU A 332 -4.20 -32.92 -6.80
C LEU A 332 -5.56 -32.79 -7.50
N GLN A 333 -5.73 -33.42 -8.66
CA GLN A 333 -7.04 -33.46 -9.33
C GLN A 333 -8.04 -34.31 -8.56
N TYR A 334 -7.61 -35.48 -8.07
CA TYR A 334 -8.42 -36.32 -7.19
C TYR A 334 -8.85 -35.55 -5.93
N LEU A 335 -7.91 -34.90 -5.23
CA LEU A 335 -8.18 -34.11 -4.03
C LEU A 335 -9.16 -32.96 -4.33
N ARG A 336 -8.97 -32.24 -5.43
CA ARG A 336 -9.87 -31.17 -5.87
C ARG A 336 -11.27 -31.68 -6.16
N PHE A 337 -11.38 -32.82 -6.84
CA PHE A 337 -12.66 -33.46 -7.12
C PHE A 337 -13.36 -33.87 -5.83
N MET A 338 -12.68 -34.64 -4.97
CA MET A 338 -13.23 -35.14 -3.71
C MET A 338 -13.65 -34.02 -2.76
N THR A 339 -12.93 -32.90 -2.74
CA THR A 339 -13.26 -31.73 -1.90
C THR A 339 -14.15 -30.69 -2.60
N MET A 340 -14.54 -30.95 -3.84
CA MET A 340 -15.28 -30.02 -4.72
C MET A 340 -14.58 -28.66 -4.93
N THR A 341 -13.25 -28.61 -4.84
CA THR A 341 -12.41 -27.40 -4.95
C THR A 341 -11.84 -27.14 -6.34
N SER A 342 -12.60 -27.48 -7.39
CA SER A 342 -12.14 -27.38 -8.78
C SER A 342 -11.79 -25.93 -9.17
N PRO A 343 -10.72 -25.69 -9.96
CA PRO A 343 -10.42 -24.36 -10.51
C PRO A 343 -11.54 -23.79 -11.40
N LEU A 344 -12.44 -24.64 -11.89
CA LEU A 344 -13.59 -24.27 -12.73
C LEU A 344 -14.87 -24.04 -11.92
N SER A 345 -14.90 -24.39 -10.64
CA SER A 345 -16.03 -24.10 -9.75
C SER A 345 -15.84 -22.77 -9.04
N GLU A 346 -16.93 -22.19 -8.53
CA GLU A 346 -16.86 -21.00 -7.67
C GLU A 346 -16.20 -21.30 -6.31
N GLN A 347 -16.12 -22.58 -5.95
CA GLN A 347 -15.52 -23.07 -4.72
C GLN A 347 -14.12 -23.58 -5.03
N THR A 348 -13.09 -22.74 -4.88
CA THR A 348 -11.69 -23.18 -4.99
C THR A 348 -11.03 -23.38 -3.63
N LYS A 349 -11.70 -22.95 -2.55
CA LYS A 349 -11.17 -22.97 -1.18
C LYS A 349 -11.64 -24.21 -0.44
N LEU A 350 -10.70 -24.87 0.22
CA LEU A 350 -10.97 -26.01 1.10
C LEU A 350 -11.52 -25.53 2.44
N HIS A 351 -12.76 -25.89 2.75
CA HIS A 351 -13.32 -25.74 4.09
C HIS A 351 -13.47 -27.10 4.79
N LYS A 352 -12.91 -27.19 5.99
CA LYS A 352 -12.85 -28.39 6.82
C LYS A 352 -13.00 -28.04 8.30
N TRP A 353 -12.99 -29.06 9.16
CA TRP A 353 -12.92 -28.88 10.61
C TRP A 353 -11.67 -28.10 11.03
N ARG A 354 -11.86 -27.20 11.99
CA ARG A 354 -10.76 -26.37 12.54
C ARG A 354 -9.79 -27.19 13.37
N GLU A 355 -10.31 -28.20 14.05
CA GLU A 355 -9.58 -29.01 15.03
C GLU A 355 -9.88 -30.50 14.80
N TYR A 356 -8.92 -31.33 15.17
CA TYR A 356 -9.01 -32.78 15.17
C TYR A 356 -8.42 -33.30 16.50
N PRO A 357 -8.98 -34.37 17.10
CA PRO A 357 -10.14 -35.12 16.61
C PRO A 357 -11.45 -34.32 16.63
N VAL A 358 -12.35 -34.67 15.72
CA VAL A 358 -13.71 -34.13 15.63
C VAL A 358 -14.58 -34.85 16.65
N ALA A 359 -15.32 -34.11 17.49
CA ALA A 359 -16.15 -34.70 18.53
C ALA A 359 -17.42 -35.31 17.91
N VAL A 360 -17.70 -36.59 18.19
CA VAL A 360 -18.82 -37.33 17.61
C VAL A 360 -19.74 -37.86 18.71
N HIS A 361 -21.04 -37.61 18.62
CA HIS A 361 -22.03 -38.25 19.49
C HIS A 361 -22.81 -39.32 18.73
N ILE A 362 -22.75 -40.55 19.22
CA ILE A 362 -23.49 -41.70 18.71
C ILE A 362 -24.51 -42.13 19.77
N PRO A 363 -25.81 -41.87 19.57
CA PRO A 363 -26.82 -42.30 20.54
C PRO A 363 -26.98 -43.82 20.51
N ASP A 364 -27.32 -44.43 21.65
CA ASP A 364 -27.62 -45.86 21.68
C ASP A 364 -28.88 -46.16 20.86
N PHE A 365 -28.77 -47.10 19.92
CA PHE A 365 -29.87 -47.51 19.06
C PHE A 365 -29.73 -48.96 18.61
N VAL A 366 -30.68 -49.78 19.04
CA VAL A 366 -30.85 -51.16 18.60
C VAL A 366 -32.21 -51.28 17.93
N ARG A 367 -32.22 -51.66 16.65
CA ARG A 367 -33.45 -51.78 15.89
C ARG A 367 -34.26 -52.98 16.37
N SER A 368 -35.57 -52.77 16.52
CA SER A 368 -36.54 -53.83 16.81
C SER A 368 -37.32 -54.18 15.53
N PRO A 369 -37.63 -55.46 15.25
CA PRO A 369 -37.44 -56.62 16.13
C PRO A 369 -36.14 -57.42 15.88
N ASP A 370 -35.31 -57.03 14.91
CA ASP A 370 -34.17 -57.84 14.47
C ASP A 370 -32.93 -57.73 15.37
N GLY A 371 -32.92 -56.79 16.32
CA GLY A 371 -31.85 -56.63 17.30
C GLY A 371 -30.57 -56.04 16.71
N LEU A 372 -30.64 -55.38 15.56
CA LEU A 372 -29.49 -54.82 14.88
C LEU A 372 -28.99 -53.57 15.63
N ASP A 373 -27.76 -53.62 16.15
CA ASP A 373 -27.13 -52.52 16.90
C ASP A 373 -26.43 -51.54 15.96
N PHE A 374 -27.08 -50.40 15.68
CA PHE A 374 -26.52 -49.37 14.80
C PHE A 374 -25.45 -48.58 15.51
N ALA A 375 -25.59 -48.36 16.82
CA ALA A 375 -24.64 -47.59 17.60
C ALA A 375 -23.28 -48.30 17.63
N ALA A 376 -23.26 -49.62 17.89
CA ALA A 376 -22.04 -50.42 17.85
C ALA A 376 -21.40 -50.42 16.45
N ALA A 377 -22.19 -50.59 15.39
CA ALA A 377 -21.69 -50.56 14.01
C ALA A 377 -21.04 -49.21 13.64
N SER A 378 -21.66 -48.09 14.03
CA SER A 378 -21.13 -46.75 13.80
C SER A 378 -19.87 -46.45 14.61
N ARG A 379 -19.78 -46.93 15.86
CA ARG A 379 -18.55 -46.81 16.67
C ARG A 379 -17.39 -47.57 16.03
N GLU A 380 -17.61 -48.78 15.53
CA GLU A 380 -16.57 -49.51 14.79
C GLU A 380 -16.17 -48.81 13.49
N ALA A 381 -17.09 -48.14 12.80
CA ALA A 381 -16.77 -47.35 11.61
C ALA A 381 -15.89 -46.13 11.95
N LEU A 382 -16.19 -45.45 13.06
CA LEU A 382 -15.38 -44.37 13.60
C LEU A 382 -13.96 -44.85 13.92
N ASP A 383 -13.84 -45.98 14.62
CA ASP A 383 -12.54 -46.58 14.96
C ASP A 383 -11.74 -46.97 13.72
N LEU A 384 -12.39 -47.48 12.66
CA LEU A 384 -11.72 -47.82 11.41
C LEU A 384 -11.08 -46.61 10.73
N TRP A 385 -11.78 -45.47 10.66
CA TRP A 385 -11.17 -44.25 10.11
C TRP A 385 -9.92 -43.84 10.89
N ASN A 386 -9.97 -43.93 12.23
CA ASN A 386 -8.82 -43.64 13.07
C ASN A 386 -7.66 -44.62 12.84
N SER A 387 -7.95 -45.93 12.80
CA SER A 387 -6.93 -46.97 12.66
C SER A 387 -6.31 -47.03 11.28
N ASP A 388 -7.13 -46.99 10.22
CA ASP A 388 -6.69 -47.17 8.84
C ASP A 388 -5.85 -45.96 8.38
N SER A 389 -6.27 -44.73 8.73
CA SER A 389 -5.50 -43.53 8.43
C SER A 389 -4.25 -43.36 9.31
N GLY A 390 -4.20 -44.05 10.45
CA GLY A 390 -3.17 -43.87 11.48
C GLY A 390 -3.21 -42.48 12.14
N LEU A 391 -4.40 -41.87 12.21
CA LEU A 391 -4.63 -40.53 12.70
C LEU A 391 -5.78 -40.54 13.71
N GLN A 392 -5.69 -39.76 14.78
CA GLN A 392 -6.84 -39.51 15.66
C GLN A 392 -7.75 -38.48 14.97
N LEU A 393 -8.70 -38.93 14.15
CA LEU A 393 -9.62 -38.11 13.37
C LEU A 393 -10.92 -37.82 14.14
N PHE A 394 -11.40 -38.79 14.92
CA PHE A 394 -12.65 -38.71 15.66
C PHE A 394 -12.45 -39.06 17.13
N GLU A 395 -13.31 -38.51 17.98
CA GLU A 395 -13.42 -38.86 19.39
C GLU A 395 -14.90 -38.92 19.79
N GLU A 396 -15.35 -40.03 20.38
CA GLU A 396 -16.74 -40.16 20.83
C GLU A 396 -16.97 -39.35 22.12
N VAL A 397 -18.04 -38.56 22.14
CA VAL A 397 -18.47 -37.77 23.30
C VAL A 397 -19.86 -38.19 23.78
N ALA A 398 -20.05 -38.15 25.10
CA ALA A 398 -21.25 -38.68 25.74
C ALA A 398 -22.53 -37.89 25.45
N SER A 399 -22.44 -36.60 25.14
CA SER A 399 -23.61 -35.73 24.95
C SER A 399 -23.60 -35.04 23.59
N PRO A 400 -24.77 -34.90 22.93
CA PRO A 400 -24.86 -34.25 21.62
C PRO A 400 -24.46 -32.76 21.65
N GLY A 401 -24.64 -32.07 22.78
CA GLY A 401 -24.26 -30.66 22.93
C GLY A 401 -22.75 -30.40 22.98
N ALA A 402 -21.93 -31.45 23.08
CA ALA A 402 -20.47 -31.38 23.04
C ALA A 402 -19.90 -31.92 21.72
N ALA A 403 -20.76 -32.30 20.77
CA ALA A 403 -20.36 -32.93 19.54
C ALA A 403 -20.39 -31.96 18.36
N ASP A 404 -19.42 -32.11 17.47
CA ASP A 404 -19.37 -31.48 16.16
C ASP A 404 -20.12 -32.33 15.12
N ILE A 405 -20.22 -33.64 15.35
CA ILE A 405 -20.97 -34.60 14.54
C ILE A 405 -21.99 -35.33 15.41
N ILE A 406 -23.26 -35.33 14.99
CA ILE A 406 -24.32 -36.08 15.67
C ILE A 406 -24.90 -37.16 14.76
N PHE A 407 -24.99 -38.39 15.26
CA PHE A 407 -25.70 -39.45 14.54
C PHE A 407 -27.20 -39.37 14.78
N ASN A 408 -27.96 -39.63 13.72
CA ASN A 408 -29.41 -39.77 13.77
C ASN A 408 -29.82 -41.06 13.06
N PHE A 409 -30.43 -41.96 13.82
CA PHE A 409 -30.91 -43.24 13.31
C PHE A 409 -32.41 -43.22 12.99
N ASP A 410 -33.14 -42.16 13.32
CA ASP A 410 -34.58 -42.02 13.01
C ASP A 410 -34.80 -41.47 11.59
N PHE A 411 -33.92 -41.85 10.66
CA PHE A 411 -33.98 -41.46 9.26
C PHE A 411 -34.72 -42.54 8.47
N ASP A 412 -35.80 -42.16 7.80
CA ASP A 412 -36.66 -43.03 6.99
C ASP A 412 -36.89 -42.40 5.62
N GLU A 413 -35.81 -42.21 4.86
CA GLU A 413 -35.88 -41.80 3.45
C GLU A 413 -35.59 -43.01 2.56
N PRO A 414 -36.60 -43.58 1.87
CA PRO A 414 -36.45 -44.83 1.13
C PRO A 414 -35.41 -44.79 0.00
N ALA A 415 -35.02 -43.59 -0.44
CA ALA A 415 -34.10 -43.38 -1.55
C ALA A 415 -32.61 -43.41 -1.13
N LEU A 416 -32.30 -43.30 0.16
CA LEU A 416 -30.92 -43.14 0.65
C LEU A 416 -30.62 -44.14 1.78
N ASN A 417 -29.42 -44.71 1.74
CA ASN A 417 -28.93 -45.57 2.82
C ASN A 417 -28.39 -44.74 4.01
N GLY A 418 -27.82 -43.59 3.72
CA GLY A 418 -27.34 -42.60 4.68
C GLY A 418 -27.10 -41.25 4.00
N GLN A 419 -26.79 -40.24 4.81
CA GLN A 419 -26.32 -38.94 4.33
C GLN A 419 -25.59 -38.16 5.44
N ALA A 420 -24.57 -37.39 5.06
CA ALA A 420 -23.95 -36.37 5.88
C ALA A 420 -24.51 -34.97 5.57
N VAL A 421 -25.22 -34.38 6.54
CA VAL A 421 -25.94 -33.10 6.40
C VAL A 421 -25.26 -32.02 7.22
N LEU A 422 -24.83 -30.92 6.59
CA LEU A 422 -24.41 -29.73 7.30
C LEU A 422 -25.60 -29.07 8.02
N VAL A 423 -25.58 -29.12 9.36
CA VAL A 423 -26.62 -28.52 10.21
C VAL A 423 -26.25 -27.09 10.61
N SER A 424 -24.97 -26.80 10.81
CA SER A 424 -24.49 -25.43 11.03
C SER A 424 -23.19 -25.17 10.29
N PRO A 425 -23.11 -24.09 9.48
CA PRO A 425 -24.19 -23.15 9.15
C PRO A 425 -25.24 -23.76 8.19
N GLN A 426 -26.53 -23.41 8.38
CA GLN A 426 -27.63 -23.94 7.56
C GLN A 426 -27.68 -23.36 6.14
N GLY A 427 -28.22 -24.15 5.19
CA GLY A 427 -28.55 -23.69 3.85
C GLY A 427 -27.34 -23.53 2.92
N VAL A 428 -26.20 -24.09 3.29
CA VAL A 428 -24.96 -24.05 2.53
C VAL A 428 -24.56 -25.47 2.11
N LEU A 429 -23.97 -25.60 0.92
CA LEU A 429 -23.43 -26.88 0.45
C LEU A 429 -22.25 -27.32 1.30
N ASN A 430 -22.11 -28.63 1.49
CA ASN A 430 -20.95 -29.22 2.16
C ASN A 430 -19.65 -28.77 1.45
N GLY A 431 -18.66 -28.37 2.24
CA GLY A 431 -17.37 -27.88 1.74
C GLY A 431 -17.31 -26.42 1.31
N ALA A 432 -18.44 -25.74 1.13
CA ALA A 432 -18.44 -24.32 0.77
C ALA A 432 -18.14 -23.40 1.97
N VAL A 433 -18.24 -23.93 3.20
CA VAL A 433 -18.03 -23.21 4.46
C VAL A 433 -17.41 -24.12 5.51
N THR A 434 -16.81 -23.51 6.53
CA THR A 434 -16.26 -24.23 7.68
C THR A 434 -17.43 -24.88 8.44
N PRO A 435 -17.47 -26.22 8.57
CA PRO A 435 -18.52 -26.87 9.34
C PRO A 435 -18.41 -26.52 10.83
N GLU A 436 -19.56 -26.35 11.47
CA GLU A 436 -19.71 -26.19 12.93
C GLU A 436 -20.50 -27.34 13.54
N LEU A 437 -21.47 -27.88 12.79
CA LEU A 437 -22.22 -29.07 13.18
C LEU A 437 -22.65 -29.83 11.94
N VAL A 438 -22.36 -31.13 11.90
CA VAL A 438 -22.82 -32.06 10.86
C VAL A 438 -23.68 -33.13 11.51
N ARG A 439 -24.77 -33.52 10.85
CA ARG A 439 -25.56 -34.69 11.24
C ARG A 439 -25.32 -35.81 10.25
N VAL A 440 -25.04 -37.00 10.77
CA VAL A 440 -24.96 -38.22 9.99
C VAL A 440 -26.28 -38.97 10.17
N ASP A 441 -27.09 -38.99 9.12
CA ASP A 441 -28.35 -39.71 9.09
C ASP A 441 -28.08 -41.12 8.52
N ILE A 442 -28.47 -42.18 9.23
CA ILE A 442 -28.38 -43.56 8.74
C ILE A 442 -29.79 -44.15 8.69
N ASN A 443 -30.16 -44.71 7.55
CA ASN A 443 -31.52 -45.18 7.33
C ASN A 443 -31.86 -46.40 8.22
N SER A 444 -32.84 -46.22 9.10
CA SER A 444 -33.28 -47.30 10.01
C SER A 444 -34.00 -48.45 9.31
N VAL A 445 -34.44 -48.29 8.06
CA VAL A 445 -35.12 -49.34 7.28
C VAL A 445 -34.18 -50.17 6.40
N LEU A 446 -32.85 -50.00 6.53
CA LEU A 446 -31.86 -50.84 5.83
C LEU A 446 -32.16 -52.34 6.01
N PRO A 447 -32.33 -53.13 4.93
CA PRO A 447 -32.80 -54.51 5.04
C PRO A 447 -31.97 -55.37 6.02
N ALA A 448 -32.60 -56.09 6.95
CA ALA A 448 -31.88 -56.89 7.95
C ALA A 448 -31.00 -58.02 7.37
N ALA A 449 -31.23 -58.43 6.11
CA ALA A 449 -30.55 -59.55 5.46
C ALA A 449 -29.68 -59.11 4.26
N GLY A 450 -28.49 -59.72 4.11
CA GLY A 450 -27.54 -59.45 3.02
C GLY A 450 -26.50 -58.38 3.37
N SER A 451 -26.01 -57.64 2.37
CA SER A 451 -25.13 -56.46 2.50
C SER A 451 -25.80 -55.28 3.24
N SER A 452 -26.90 -55.50 3.95
CA SER A 452 -27.72 -54.49 4.61
C SER A 452 -27.92 -54.73 6.12
N GLY A 453 -27.36 -55.82 6.66
CA GLY A 453 -27.30 -56.09 8.12
C GLY A 453 -26.19 -55.28 8.82
N TYR A 454 -25.61 -55.81 9.90
CA TYR A 454 -24.53 -55.13 10.66
C TYR A 454 -23.37 -54.61 9.80
N PRO A 455 -22.81 -55.41 8.84
CA PRO A 455 -21.77 -54.90 7.96
C PRO A 455 -22.25 -53.79 7.04
N GLY A 456 -23.53 -53.79 6.65
CA GLY A 456 -24.14 -52.75 5.82
C GLY A 456 -24.27 -51.44 6.59
N VAL A 457 -24.81 -51.46 7.81
CA VAL A 457 -24.89 -50.27 8.68
C VAL A 457 -23.50 -49.70 8.95
N LYS A 458 -22.54 -50.56 9.30
CA LYS A 458 -21.14 -50.17 9.52
C LYS A 458 -20.54 -49.50 8.29
N GLY A 459 -20.75 -50.07 7.11
CA GLY A 459 -20.19 -49.53 5.87
C GLY A 459 -20.85 -48.23 5.40
N VAL A 460 -22.16 -48.07 5.61
CA VAL A 460 -22.84 -46.78 5.39
C VAL A 460 -22.32 -45.73 6.38
N ALA A 461 -22.23 -46.06 7.67
CA ALA A 461 -21.67 -45.15 8.68
C ALA A 461 -20.23 -44.73 8.31
N LEU A 462 -19.41 -45.68 7.85
CA LEU A 462 -18.04 -45.42 7.42
C LEU A 462 -17.99 -44.46 6.23
N HIS A 463 -18.86 -44.65 5.24
CA HIS A 463 -19.01 -43.79 4.06
C HIS A 463 -19.40 -42.36 4.45
N GLU A 464 -20.45 -42.20 5.26
CA GLU A 464 -20.92 -40.88 5.68
C GLU A 464 -19.88 -40.14 6.53
N LEU A 465 -19.14 -40.86 7.38
CA LEU A 465 -18.00 -40.29 8.11
C LEU A 465 -16.92 -39.77 7.16
N GLY A 466 -16.69 -40.41 6.01
CA GLY A 466 -15.81 -39.91 4.95
C GLY A 466 -16.24 -38.53 4.44
N HIS A 467 -17.53 -38.34 4.18
CA HIS A 467 -18.08 -37.03 3.82
C HIS A 467 -17.85 -35.98 4.93
N THR A 468 -18.01 -36.36 6.20
CA THR A 468 -17.73 -35.43 7.31
C THR A 468 -16.26 -35.00 7.39
N LEU A 469 -15.33 -35.79 6.85
CA LEU A 469 -13.89 -35.49 6.83
C LEU A 469 -13.45 -34.63 5.64
N GLY A 470 -14.38 -34.21 4.77
CA GLY A 470 -14.10 -33.35 3.63
C GLY A 470 -14.08 -34.03 2.27
N LEU A 471 -14.40 -35.33 2.21
CA LEU A 471 -14.60 -36.05 0.94
C LEU A 471 -16.03 -35.82 0.45
N TYR A 472 -16.37 -34.62 0.00
CA TYR A 472 -17.73 -34.21 -0.34
C TYR A 472 -18.28 -34.77 -1.65
N ALA A 473 -17.42 -35.29 -2.54
CA ALA A 473 -17.84 -35.96 -3.77
C ALA A 473 -17.75 -37.48 -3.65
N HIS A 474 -18.40 -38.18 -4.58
CA HIS A 474 -18.27 -39.63 -4.73
C HIS A 474 -17.24 -39.95 -5.82
N SER A 475 -16.31 -40.87 -5.54
CA SER A 475 -15.41 -41.39 -6.55
C SER A 475 -16.19 -42.19 -7.61
N SER A 476 -15.83 -42.08 -8.88
CA SER A 476 -16.42 -42.88 -9.97
C SER A 476 -15.36 -43.40 -10.94
N GLY A 477 -15.67 -44.46 -11.67
CA GLY A 477 -14.84 -45.01 -12.75
C GLY A 477 -13.56 -45.73 -12.32
N CYS A 478 -13.25 -45.79 -11.02
CA CYS A 478 -12.07 -46.46 -10.50
C CYS A 478 -12.07 -47.98 -10.81
N SER A 479 -10.87 -48.56 -10.97
CA SER A 479 -10.71 -49.99 -11.25
C SER A 479 -10.87 -50.87 -10.01
N ASP A 480 -10.55 -50.29 -8.85
CA ASP A 480 -10.68 -50.91 -7.54
C ASP A 480 -11.84 -50.31 -6.73
N TYR A 481 -12.35 -51.08 -5.76
CA TYR A 481 -13.39 -50.64 -4.83
C TYR A 481 -12.95 -49.40 -4.05
N ARG A 482 -13.83 -48.40 -3.98
CA ARG A 482 -13.68 -47.18 -3.19
C ARG A 482 -14.83 -47.07 -2.21
N LEU A 483 -14.54 -46.67 -0.98
CA LEU A 483 -15.59 -46.45 0.00
C LEU A 483 -16.54 -45.36 -0.48
N MET A 484 -16.02 -44.29 -1.07
CA MET A 484 -16.76 -43.13 -1.54
C MET A 484 -17.41 -43.33 -2.91
N ASP A 485 -17.53 -44.55 -3.43
CA ASP A 485 -18.32 -44.82 -4.62
C ASP A 485 -19.83 -44.86 -4.29
N ILE A 486 -20.67 -44.49 -5.25
CA ILE A 486 -22.12 -44.37 -5.05
C ILE A 486 -22.70 -45.75 -4.71
N GLY A 487 -23.31 -45.84 -3.52
CA GLY A 487 -23.93 -47.09 -3.03
C GLY A 487 -22.94 -48.11 -2.46
N ALA A 488 -21.64 -47.82 -2.49
CA ALA A 488 -20.58 -48.71 -2.03
C ALA A 488 -20.58 -48.92 -0.51
N GLY A 489 -21.12 -47.97 0.27
CA GLY A 489 -21.16 -48.07 1.73
C GLY A 489 -21.77 -49.40 2.22
N SER A 490 -22.90 -49.82 1.67
CA SER A 490 -23.55 -51.08 2.09
C SER A 490 -22.74 -52.34 1.76
N SER A 491 -21.90 -52.32 0.72
CA SER A 491 -21.08 -53.46 0.29
C SER A 491 -19.62 -53.40 0.76
N ALA A 492 -19.24 -52.39 1.56
CA ALA A 492 -17.87 -52.19 2.04
C ALA A 492 -17.23 -53.45 2.64
N PHE A 493 -18.05 -54.28 3.28
CA PHE A 493 -17.62 -55.49 3.98
C PHE A 493 -18.16 -56.79 3.39
N SER A 494 -18.85 -56.76 2.23
CA SER A 494 -19.52 -57.95 1.67
C SER A 494 -18.55 -59.05 1.21
N ASP A 495 -17.30 -58.70 0.92
CA ASP A 495 -16.32 -59.57 0.28
C ASP A 495 -15.16 -59.99 1.21
N GLY A 496 -15.34 -59.86 2.54
CA GLY A 496 -14.29 -60.15 3.52
C GLY A 496 -13.15 -59.11 3.56
N ARG A 497 -13.38 -57.91 2.98
CA ARG A 497 -12.45 -56.78 3.06
C ARG A 497 -12.33 -56.32 4.52
N THR A 498 -11.10 -56.24 5.02
CA THR A 498 -10.80 -55.73 6.37
C THR A 498 -10.48 -54.24 6.39
N HIS A 499 -10.06 -53.67 5.25
CA HIS A 499 -9.74 -52.25 5.07
C HIS A 499 -10.53 -51.72 3.87
N PRO A 500 -11.80 -51.33 4.08
CA PRO A 500 -12.67 -50.84 3.00
C PRO A 500 -12.34 -49.40 2.57
N VAL A 501 -11.62 -48.63 3.38
CA VAL A 501 -11.16 -47.29 3.01
C VAL A 501 -9.98 -47.43 2.05
N HIS A 502 -10.11 -46.88 0.85
CA HIS A 502 -9.04 -46.96 -0.12
C HIS A 502 -7.87 -46.04 0.24
N GLN A 503 -6.65 -46.42 -0.15
CA GLN A 503 -5.43 -45.65 0.14
C GLN A 503 -5.51 -44.18 -0.30
N ASP A 504 -6.03 -43.90 -1.49
CA ASP A 504 -6.18 -42.50 -1.96
C ASP A 504 -7.16 -41.69 -1.11
N GLU A 505 -8.24 -42.30 -0.58
CA GLU A 505 -9.19 -41.63 0.32
C GLU A 505 -8.51 -41.30 1.65
N MET A 506 -7.73 -42.24 2.19
CA MET A 506 -6.91 -42.02 3.39
C MET A 506 -5.88 -40.91 3.18
N ASN A 507 -5.22 -40.89 2.02
CA ASN A 507 -4.26 -39.85 1.67
C ASN A 507 -4.94 -38.48 1.53
N ALA A 508 -6.13 -38.43 0.91
CA ALA A 508 -6.92 -37.21 0.79
C ALA A 508 -7.33 -36.68 2.17
N VAL A 509 -7.89 -37.52 3.05
CA VAL A 509 -8.27 -37.13 4.42
C VAL A 509 -7.06 -36.65 5.23
N ARG A 510 -5.93 -37.35 5.13
CA ARG A 510 -4.68 -36.95 5.77
C ARG A 510 -4.23 -35.57 5.27
N CYS A 511 -4.23 -35.35 3.96
CA CYS A 511 -3.89 -34.06 3.36
C CYS A 511 -4.84 -32.96 3.84
N ILE A 512 -6.17 -33.19 3.79
CA ILE A 512 -7.21 -32.27 4.25
C ILE A 512 -6.93 -31.85 5.69
N ARG A 513 -6.69 -32.79 6.61
CA ARG A 513 -6.44 -32.50 8.03
C ARG A 513 -5.36 -31.43 8.22
N TYR A 514 -4.22 -31.58 7.54
CA TYR A 514 -3.04 -30.73 7.75
C TYR A 514 -3.03 -29.45 6.92
N LEU A 515 -3.78 -29.37 5.83
CA LEU A 515 -3.93 -28.14 5.05
C LEU A 515 -4.49 -26.99 5.92
N ASN A 516 -4.16 -25.76 5.54
CA ASN A 516 -4.71 -24.58 6.22
C ASN A 516 -6.21 -24.42 5.92
N GLN A 517 -6.96 -23.85 6.87
CA GLN A 517 -8.37 -23.53 6.66
C GLN A 517 -8.52 -22.54 5.50
N ALA A 518 -9.50 -22.80 4.62
CA ALA A 518 -9.81 -21.97 3.46
C ALA A 518 -8.64 -21.79 2.48
N VAL A 519 -7.70 -22.75 2.44
CA VAL A 519 -6.63 -22.76 1.43
C VAL A 519 -7.25 -22.90 0.04
N ASP A 520 -6.82 -22.04 -0.88
CA ASP A 520 -7.25 -22.03 -2.27
C ASP A 520 -6.48 -23.11 -3.05
N LEU A 521 -7.13 -24.24 -3.37
CA LEU A 521 -6.46 -25.36 -4.02
C LEU A 521 -6.05 -25.04 -5.47
N SER A 522 -6.59 -23.98 -6.08
CA SER A 522 -6.13 -23.49 -7.40
C SER A 522 -4.69 -22.96 -7.38
N ARG A 523 -4.15 -22.71 -6.18
CA ARG A 523 -2.78 -22.24 -5.95
C ARG A 523 -1.71 -23.32 -6.01
N TYR A 524 -2.13 -24.58 -6.14
CA TYR A 524 -1.24 -25.70 -6.36
C TYR A 524 -1.14 -26.03 -7.84
N ASP A 525 0.07 -26.33 -8.29
CA ASP A 525 0.38 -26.57 -9.70
C ASP A 525 1.35 -27.75 -9.86
N SER A 526 1.15 -28.54 -10.91
CA SER A 526 1.95 -29.68 -11.35
C SER A 526 3.18 -29.29 -12.19
N ASP A 527 3.23 -28.07 -12.77
CA ASP A 527 4.26 -27.62 -13.73
C ASP A 527 5.66 -27.37 -13.11
N GLY A 528 5.92 -27.93 -11.94
CA GLY A 528 7.28 -28.09 -11.40
C GLY A 528 8.10 -29.15 -12.14
N ARG A 529 7.45 -30.14 -12.76
CA ARG A 529 8.09 -31.07 -13.68
C ARG A 529 8.01 -30.46 -15.07
N GLY A 530 9.12 -29.96 -15.61
CA GLY A 530 9.16 -29.56 -17.01
C GLY A 530 8.53 -30.66 -17.87
N ALA A 531 7.72 -30.27 -18.86
CA ALA A 531 6.83 -31.13 -19.67
C ALA A 531 7.50 -32.27 -20.49
N GLY A 532 8.67 -32.75 -20.07
CA GLY A 532 9.46 -33.80 -20.71
C GLY A 532 10.07 -34.84 -19.77
N SER A 533 9.70 -34.89 -18.48
CA SER A 533 9.96 -36.11 -17.68
C SER A 533 8.85 -37.11 -17.94
N PRO A 534 9.12 -38.27 -18.58
CA PRO A 534 8.11 -39.31 -18.75
C PRO A 534 7.61 -39.79 -17.38
N ARG A 535 6.29 -39.99 -17.29
CA ARG A 535 5.61 -40.55 -16.13
C ARG A 535 6.05 -41.98 -15.84
#